data_AF-A0A952KI21-F1
#
_entry.id   AF-A0A952KI21-F1
#
_cell.length_a   1.000
_cell.length_b   1.000
_cell.length_c   1.000
_cell.angle_alpha   90.00
_cell.angle_beta   90.00
_cell.angle_gamma   90.00
#
_symmetry.space_group_name_H-M   'P 1'
#
loop_
_entity.id
_entity.type
_entity.pdbx_description
1 polymer ?
#
loop_
_entity_poly.entity_id
_entity_poly.type
_entity_poly.pdbx_seq_one_letter_code
_entity_poly.pdbx_strand_id
1 'polypeptide(L)'
;MSQAVTEPVSAAASMPAAVAAPGLRFNPKYLPLAATISLFVAMATLGSVFYSGFFSAQVFLNLLIDNAFLVIIAVGMTFVILSGGIDLSVGSVVALTTMVSAALVEHHGWSPAAVIPLVLAMGTAFGAFMGFLIERFRLQPFIVTLAGMFLARGLCYLISVDSISITNEFYSEVSQLRIP
;
A
#
# COMPACT_ATOMS: atom_id res chain seq x y z
N MET A 1 68.78 -50.96 -11.26
CA MET A 1 69.93 -50.04 -11.30
C MET A 1 69.48 -48.83 -12.09
N SER A 2 69.44 -47.69 -11.42
CA SER A 2 68.69 -46.47 -11.74
C SER A 2 69.16 -45.80 -13.04
N GLN A 3 68.26 -45.50 -13.97
CA GLN A 3 68.51 -44.55 -15.05
C GLN A 3 67.76 -43.26 -14.75
N ALA A 4 68.54 -42.19 -14.65
CA ALA A 4 68.14 -40.83 -14.35
C ALA A 4 67.29 -40.26 -15.50
N VAL A 5 66.05 -39.90 -15.18
CA VAL A 5 65.22 -39.02 -15.98
C VAL A 5 65.53 -37.59 -15.51
N THR A 6 66.22 -36.83 -16.35
CA THR A 6 66.44 -35.40 -16.20
C THR A 6 65.15 -34.66 -16.56
N GLU A 7 64.47 -34.04 -15.59
CA GLU A 7 63.37 -33.11 -15.89
C GLU A 7 63.93 -31.76 -16.38
N PRO A 8 63.38 -31.16 -17.45
CA PRO A 8 63.69 -29.80 -17.80
C PRO A 8 62.93 -28.84 -16.87
N VAL A 9 63.69 -27.95 -16.23
CA VAL A 9 63.21 -26.79 -15.48
C VAL A 9 62.45 -25.88 -16.45
N SER A 10 61.12 -26.01 -16.51
CA SER A 10 60.25 -25.04 -17.17
C SER A 10 59.91 -23.94 -16.18
N ALA A 11 60.58 -22.81 -16.33
CA ALA A 11 60.44 -21.60 -15.55
C ALA A 11 58.97 -21.27 -15.26
N ALA A 12 58.63 -21.21 -13.98
CA ALA A 12 57.39 -20.62 -13.49
C ALA A 12 57.35 -19.15 -13.89
N ALA A 13 56.67 -18.83 -14.99
CA ALA A 13 56.23 -17.48 -15.27
C ALA A 13 55.13 -17.16 -14.25
N SER A 14 55.52 -16.58 -13.11
CA SER A 14 54.58 -16.01 -12.15
C SER A 14 53.77 -14.94 -12.86
N MET A 15 52.52 -15.24 -13.19
CA MET A 15 51.58 -14.25 -13.71
C MET A 15 51.47 -13.12 -12.68
N PRO A 16 51.48 -11.84 -13.11
CA PRO A 16 51.26 -10.73 -12.19
C PRO A 16 49.88 -10.88 -11.57
N ALA A 17 49.79 -10.77 -10.25
CA ALA A 17 48.52 -10.82 -9.53
C ALA A 17 47.60 -9.75 -10.12
N ALA A 18 46.44 -10.16 -10.64
CA ALA A 18 45.44 -9.24 -11.15
C ALA A 18 45.07 -8.28 -10.01
N VAL A 19 45.46 -7.01 -10.17
CA VAL A 19 45.10 -5.93 -9.24
C VAL A 19 43.59 -5.77 -9.35
N ALA A 20 42.86 -6.38 -8.41
CA ALA A 20 41.42 -6.22 -8.30
C ALA A 20 41.14 -4.72 -8.16
N ALA A 21 40.40 -4.15 -9.11
CA ALA A 21 39.89 -2.79 -9.02
C ALA A 21 39.17 -2.63 -7.66
N PRO A 22 39.26 -1.47 -7.00
CA PRO A 22 38.55 -1.24 -5.75
C PRO A 22 37.05 -1.24 -6.05
N GLY A 23 36.44 -2.42 -5.96
CA GLY A 23 35.00 -2.59 -6.11
C GLY A 23 34.35 -1.72 -5.05
N LEU A 24 33.45 -0.84 -5.47
CA LEU A 24 32.65 -0.03 -4.57
C LEU A 24 31.83 -1.01 -3.70
N ARG A 25 32.35 -1.30 -2.50
CA ARG A 25 31.75 -2.23 -1.55
C ARG A 25 30.52 -1.58 -0.96
N PHE A 26 29.43 -1.60 -1.71
CA PHE A 26 28.12 -1.23 -1.19
C PHE A 26 27.75 -2.21 -0.09
N ASN A 27 27.52 -1.71 1.10
CA ASN A 27 27.02 -2.53 2.19
C ASN A 27 25.59 -2.97 1.83
N PRO A 28 25.32 -4.28 1.71
CA PRO A 28 24.02 -4.78 1.27
C PRO A 28 22.87 -4.36 2.19
N LYS A 29 23.17 -3.97 3.43
CA LYS A 29 22.21 -3.38 4.36
C LYS A 29 21.58 -2.07 3.86
N TYR A 30 22.32 -1.24 3.13
CA TYR A 30 21.82 0.05 2.63
C TYR A 30 21.35 -0.02 1.18
N LEU A 31 21.48 -1.17 0.51
CA LEU A 31 21.00 -1.34 -0.87
C LEU A 31 19.51 -1.01 -1.03
N PRO A 32 18.58 -1.49 -0.15
CA PRO A 32 17.17 -1.15 -0.31
C PRO A 32 16.90 0.35 -0.14
N LEU A 33 17.58 1.00 0.79
CA LEU A 33 17.45 2.44 1.03
C LEU A 33 18.03 3.26 -0.13
N ALA A 34 19.21 2.89 -0.60
CA ALA A 34 19.83 3.52 -1.77
C ALA A 34 18.95 3.33 -3.02
N ALA A 35 18.37 2.14 -3.19
CA ALA A 35 17.44 1.84 -4.28
C ALA A 35 16.18 2.71 -4.20
N THR A 36 15.51 2.79 -3.05
CA THR A 36 14.31 3.63 -2.91
C THR A 36 14.59 5.12 -3.08
N ILE A 37 15.69 5.63 -2.51
CA ILE A 37 16.10 7.02 -2.69
C ILE A 37 16.43 7.30 -4.16
N SER A 38 17.22 6.43 -4.80
CA SER A 38 17.58 6.60 -6.21
C SER A 38 16.37 6.56 -7.13
N LEU A 39 15.41 5.66 -6.86
CA LEU A 39 14.17 5.56 -7.61
C LEU A 39 13.30 6.81 -7.41
N PHE A 40 13.18 7.31 -6.17
CA PHE A 40 12.45 8.54 -5.89
C PHE A 40 13.04 9.74 -6.64
N VAL A 41 14.36 9.92 -6.58
CA VAL A 41 15.04 11.01 -7.29
C VAL A 41 14.86 10.88 -8.80
N ALA A 42 15.06 9.67 -9.35
CA ALA A 42 14.85 9.43 -10.78
C ALA A 42 13.41 9.76 -11.21
N MET A 43 12.40 9.26 -10.49
CA MET A 43 11.00 9.54 -10.81
C MET A 43 10.65 11.02 -10.66
N ALA A 44 11.16 11.69 -9.63
CA ALA A 44 10.93 13.12 -9.42
C ALA A 44 11.59 13.99 -10.51
N THR A 45 12.81 13.66 -10.93
CA THR A 45 13.50 14.36 -12.02
C THR A 45 12.77 14.14 -13.34
N LEU A 46 12.43 12.89 -13.69
CA LEU A 46 11.67 12.59 -14.91
C LEU A 46 10.31 13.30 -14.89
N GLY A 47 9.59 13.24 -13.77
CA GLY A 47 8.31 13.93 -13.59
C GLY A 47 8.42 15.44 -13.79
N SER A 48 9.47 16.06 -13.24
CA SER A 48 9.73 17.49 -13.42
C SER A 48 10.05 17.89 -14.86
N VAL A 49 10.64 16.98 -15.65
CA VAL A 49 11.00 17.26 -17.05
C VAL A 49 9.81 17.02 -17.99
N PHE A 50 9.03 15.96 -17.75
CA PHE A 50 7.92 15.58 -18.62
C PHE A 50 6.60 16.32 -18.33
N TYR A 51 6.39 16.80 -17.10
CA TYR A 51 5.13 17.44 -16.70
C TYR A 51 5.31 18.89 -16.27
N SER A 52 4.63 19.81 -16.96
CA SER A 52 4.54 21.21 -16.55
C SER A 52 3.82 21.34 -15.21
N GLY A 53 4.39 22.10 -14.27
CA GLY A 53 3.77 22.32 -12.95
C GLY A 53 3.90 21.15 -11.97
N PHE A 54 4.84 20.23 -12.19
CA PHE A 54 5.13 19.09 -11.30
C PHE A 54 5.31 19.49 -9.82
N PHE A 55 5.99 20.62 -9.57
CA PHE A 55 6.19 21.17 -8.22
C PHE A 55 5.14 22.20 -7.79
N SER A 56 4.01 22.31 -8.50
CA SER A 56 2.93 23.20 -8.08
C SER A 56 2.29 22.70 -6.78
N ALA A 57 1.87 23.63 -5.92
CA ALA A 57 1.15 23.30 -4.69
C ALA A 57 -0.12 22.49 -4.98
N GLN A 58 -0.81 22.77 -6.10
CA GLN A 58 -2.01 22.02 -6.50
C GLN A 58 -1.71 20.55 -6.80
N VAL A 59 -0.62 20.23 -7.51
CA VAL A 59 -0.23 18.83 -7.76
C VAL A 59 0.08 18.12 -6.44
N PHE A 60 0.78 18.78 -5.53
CA PHE A 60 1.05 18.22 -4.20
C PHE A 60 -0.24 17.98 -3.38
N LEU A 61 -1.18 18.92 -3.40
CA LEU A 61 -2.48 18.77 -2.73
C LEU A 61 -3.33 17.66 -3.37
N ASN A 62 -3.29 17.53 -4.70
CA ASN A 62 -3.98 16.42 -5.38
C ASN A 62 -3.43 15.07 -4.93
N LEU A 63 -2.12 14.94 -4.70
CA LEU A 63 -1.55 13.70 -4.13
C LEU A 63 -2.14 13.39 -2.74
N LEU A 64 -2.39 14.41 -1.91
CA LEU A 64 -3.03 14.23 -0.60
C LEU A 64 -4.52 13.87 -0.74
N ILE A 65 -5.23 14.45 -1.71
CA ILE A 65 -6.65 14.14 -1.99
C ILE A 65 -6.77 12.68 -2.46
N ASP A 66 -5.96 12.25 -3.41
CA ASP A 66 -5.97 10.89 -3.96
C ASP A 66 -5.63 9.83 -2.90
N ASN A 67 -4.81 10.21 -1.91
CA ASN A 67 -4.40 9.34 -0.80
C ASN A 67 -5.13 9.66 0.52
N ALA A 68 -6.16 10.50 0.51
CA ALA A 68 -6.81 10.98 1.73
C ALA A 68 -7.39 9.81 2.55
N PHE A 69 -7.97 8.82 1.88
CA PHE A 69 -8.53 7.65 2.55
C PHE A 69 -7.45 6.84 3.30
N LEU A 70 -6.24 6.70 2.74
CA LEU A 70 -5.12 6.02 3.41
C LEU A 70 -4.65 6.79 4.63
N VAL A 71 -4.60 8.12 4.56
CA VAL A 71 -4.23 8.98 5.68
C VAL A 71 -5.23 8.84 6.82
N ILE A 72 -6.53 8.88 6.52
CA ILE A 72 -7.60 8.70 7.53
C ILE A 72 -7.51 7.31 8.18
N ILE A 73 -7.32 6.26 7.37
CA ILE A 73 -7.14 4.90 7.87
C ILE A 73 -5.90 4.80 8.77
N ALA A 74 -4.77 5.40 8.38
CA ALA A 74 -3.54 5.36 9.16
C ALA A 74 -3.73 5.95 10.57
N VAL A 75 -4.50 7.04 10.69
CA VAL A 75 -4.87 7.62 11.99
C VAL A 75 -5.68 6.61 12.82
N GLY A 76 -6.70 5.97 12.23
CA GLY A 76 -7.48 4.92 12.90
C GLY A 76 -6.65 3.71 13.34
N MET A 77 -5.78 3.22 12.45
CA MET A 77 -4.88 2.10 12.68
C MET A 77 -3.87 2.36 13.80
N THR A 78 -3.55 3.63 14.06
CA THR A 78 -2.70 4.00 15.21
C THR A 78 -3.33 3.53 16.52
N PHE A 79 -4.65 3.70 16.71
CA PHE A 79 -5.35 3.23 17.91
C PHE A 79 -5.36 1.70 18.03
N VAL A 80 -5.49 0.99 16.89
CA VAL A 80 -5.42 -0.48 16.84
C VAL A 80 -4.03 -0.98 17.29
N ILE A 81 -2.97 -0.34 16.82
CA ILE A 81 -1.61 -0.73 17.17
C ILE A 81 -1.32 -0.38 18.63
N LEU A 82 -1.78 0.78 19.11
CA LEU A 82 -1.60 1.19 20.50
C LEU A 82 -2.32 0.26 21.49
N SER A 83 -3.43 -0.36 21.09
CA SER A 83 -4.09 -1.39 21.90
C SER A 83 -3.40 -2.77 21.85
N GLY A 84 -2.29 -2.90 21.13
CA GLY A 84 -1.56 -4.16 20.94
C GLY A 84 -2.18 -5.11 19.92
N GLY A 85 -3.10 -4.61 19.09
CA GLY A 85 -3.78 -5.36 18.05
C GLY A 85 -3.13 -5.25 16.66
N ILE A 86 -3.64 -6.05 15.74
CA ILE A 86 -3.36 -5.97 14.31
C ILE A 86 -4.70 -6.05 13.58
N ASP A 87 -5.05 -5.01 12.83
CA ASP A 87 -6.26 -5.01 12.00
C ASP A 87 -5.90 -5.23 10.54
N LEU A 88 -6.32 -6.40 10.04
CA LEU A 88 -6.17 -6.80 8.65
C LEU A 88 -7.43 -6.45 7.84
N SER A 89 -8.57 -6.28 8.49
CA SER A 89 -9.88 -6.14 7.86
C SER A 89 -10.09 -4.80 7.16
N VAL A 90 -9.35 -3.75 7.56
CA VAL A 90 -9.64 -2.36 7.19
C VAL A 90 -9.80 -2.14 5.69
N GLY A 91 -8.95 -2.75 4.86
CA GLY A 91 -9.06 -2.65 3.40
C GLY A 91 -10.35 -3.27 2.85
N SER A 92 -10.78 -4.40 3.41
CA SER A 92 -12.02 -5.06 3.02
C SER A 92 -13.27 -4.32 3.53
N VAL A 93 -13.20 -3.70 4.71
CA VAL A 93 -14.31 -2.90 5.25
C VAL A 93 -14.49 -1.62 4.41
N VAL A 94 -13.39 -1.00 3.99
CA VAL A 94 -13.42 0.12 3.04
C VAL A 94 -14.06 -0.33 1.72
N ALA A 95 -13.60 -1.45 1.15
CA ALA A 95 -14.20 -1.99 -0.07
C ALA A 95 -15.71 -2.26 0.08
N LEU A 96 -16.14 -2.84 1.20
CA LEU A 96 -17.55 -3.10 1.47
C LEU A 96 -18.38 -1.81 1.58
N THR A 97 -17.90 -0.84 2.35
CA THR A 97 -18.59 0.45 2.50
C THR A 97 -18.68 1.20 1.17
N THR A 98 -17.65 1.15 0.33
CA THR A 98 -17.69 1.72 -1.03
C THR A 98 -18.64 0.98 -1.96
N MET A 99 -18.68 -0.36 -1.90
CA MET A 99 -19.59 -1.17 -2.73
C MET A 99 -21.05 -0.93 -2.35
N VAL A 100 -21.35 -0.87 -1.05
CA VAL A 100 -22.70 -0.51 -0.57
C VAL A 100 -23.07 0.90 -0.99
N SER A 101 -22.15 1.86 -0.87
CA SER A 101 -22.38 3.24 -1.32
C SER A 101 -22.71 3.29 -2.81
N ALA A 102 -21.89 2.65 -3.65
CA ALA A 102 -22.08 2.62 -5.09
C ALA A 102 -23.40 1.93 -5.47
N ALA A 103 -23.71 0.78 -4.85
CA ALA A 103 -24.95 0.06 -5.14
C ALA A 103 -26.22 0.81 -4.73
N LEU A 104 -26.19 1.55 -3.61
CA LEU A 104 -27.34 2.33 -3.17
C LEU A 104 -27.57 3.57 -4.04
N VAL A 105 -26.49 4.25 -4.44
CA VAL A 105 -26.58 5.45 -5.27
C VAL A 105 -26.96 5.08 -6.71
N GLU A 106 -26.27 4.13 -7.33
CA GLU A 106 -26.43 3.84 -8.76
C GLU A 106 -27.58 2.88 -9.06
N HIS A 107 -27.78 1.82 -8.26
CA HIS A 107 -28.86 0.85 -8.53
C HIS A 107 -30.18 1.23 -7.86
N HIS A 108 -30.14 1.88 -6.69
CA HIS A 108 -31.34 2.18 -5.90
C HIS A 108 -31.72 3.68 -5.90
N GLY A 109 -30.88 4.55 -6.48
CA GLY A 109 -31.16 5.98 -6.59
C GLY A 109 -31.19 6.73 -5.26
N TRP A 110 -30.55 6.20 -4.21
CA TRP A 110 -30.52 6.87 -2.91
C TRP A 110 -29.71 8.16 -2.97
N SER A 111 -30.14 9.17 -2.21
CA SER A 111 -29.39 10.42 -2.15
C SER A 111 -28.05 10.24 -1.42
N PRO A 112 -26.95 10.87 -1.89
CA PRO A 112 -25.65 10.82 -1.21
C PRO A 112 -25.73 11.24 0.26
N ALA A 113 -26.58 12.23 0.58
CA ALA A 113 -26.81 12.70 1.94
C ALA A 113 -27.35 11.63 2.89
N ALA A 114 -28.11 10.63 2.39
CA ALA A 114 -28.58 9.50 3.18
C ALA A 114 -27.54 8.36 3.22
N VAL A 115 -26.84 8.13 2.11
CA VAL A 115 -25.88 7.02 1.97
C VAL A 115 -24.63 7.24 2.81
N ILE A 116 -24.07 8.46 2.83
CA ILE A 116 -22.85 8.78 3.60
C ILE A 116 -22.98 8.42 5.09
N PRO A 117 -23.98 8.91 5.85
CA PRO A 117 -24.11 8.55 7.26
C PRO A 117 -24.40 7.04 7.45
N LEU A 118 -25.12 6.41 6.53
CA LEU A 118 -25.40 4.98 6.57
C LEU A 118 -24.11 4.15 6.49
N VAL A 119 -23.24 4.42 5.51
CA VAL A 119 -22.00 3.65 5.34
C VAL A 119 -20.99 3.92 6.44
N LEU A 120 -20.95 5.14 6.99
CA LEU A 120 -20.16 5.47 8.18
C LEU A 120 -20.65 4.71 9.41
N ALA A 121 -21.97 4.64 9.62
CA ALA A 121 -22.56 3.86 10.70
C ALA A 121 -22.26 2.36 10.53
N MET A 122 -22.37 1.84 9.30
CA MET A 122 -22.07 0.45 8.98
C MET A 122 -20.59 0.10 9.26
N GLY A 123 -19.65 0.91 8.80
CA GLY A 123 -18.22 0.72 9.05
C GLY A 123 -17.88 0.79 10.54
N THR A 124 -18.47 1.75 11.26
CA THR A 124 -18.32 1.90 12.71
C THR A 124 -18.86 0.68 13.46
N ALA A 125 -20.06 0.21 13.09
CA ALA A 125 -20.68 -0.97 13.68
C ALA A 125 -19.84 -2.23 13.43
N PHE A 126 -19.30 -2.39 12.22
CA PHE A 126 -18.43 -3.51 11.88
C PHE A 126 -17.14 -3.51 12.71
N GLY A 127 -16.48 -2.34 12.83
CA GLY A 127 -15.30 -2.17 13.68
C GLY A 127 -15.59 -2.40 15.16
N ALA A 128 -16.69 -1.83 15.67
CA ALA A 128 -17.14 -2.00 17.05
C ALA A 128 -17.47 -3.47 17.36
N PHE A 129 -18.10 -4.18 16.42
CA PHE A 129 -18.37 -5.61 16.55
C PHE A 129 -17.09 -6.43 16.67
N MET A 130 -16.10 -6.19 15.80
CA MET A 130 -14.79 -6.86 15.91
C MET A 130 -14.08 -6.53 17.22
N GLY A 131 -14.06 -5.25 17.62
CA GLY A 131 -13.48 -4.82 18.90
C GLY A 131 -14.17 -5.48 20.10
N PHE A 132 -15.51 -5.58 20.08
CA PHE A 132 -16.29 -6.28 21.09
C PHE A 132 -15.93 -7.76 21.16
N LEU A 133 -15.77 -8.45 20.03
CA LEU A 133 -15.38 -9.85 20.02
C LEU A 133 -14.00 -10.07 20.63
N ILE A 134 -13.03 -9.21 20.30
CA ILE A 134 -11.67 -9.25 20.83
C ILE A 134 -11.70 -9.10 22.34
N GLU A 135 -12.35 -8.05 22.86
CA GLU A 135 -12.36 -7.75 24.29
C GLU A 135 -13.18 -8.78 25.09
N ARG A 136 -14.41 -9.10 24.64
CA ARG A 136 -15.33 -9.93 25.41
C ARG A 136 -14.96 -11.40 25.45
N PHE A 137 -14.41 -11.92 24.35
CA PHE A 137 -14.06 -13.33 24.20
C PHE A 137 -12.55 -13.58 24.30
N ARG A 138 -11.75 -12.52 24.50
CA ARG A 138 -10.28 -12.59 24.59
C ARG A 138 -9.64 -13.31 23.40
N LEU A 139 -10.21 -13.08 22.21
CA LEU A 139 -9.70 -13.65 20.97
C LEU A 139 -8.48 -12.84 20.51
N GLN A 140 -7.52 -13.50 19.87
CA GLN A 140 -6.38 -12.80 19.28
C GLN A 140 -6.87 -11.84 18.17
N PRO A 141 -6.49 -10.54 18.20
CA PRO A 141 -6.96 -9.54 17.23
C PRO A 141 -6.80 -9.94 15.77
N PHE A 142 -5.67 -10.55 15.42
CA PHE A 142 -5.37 -11.02 14.07
C PHE A 142 -6.43 -12.01 13.54
N ILE A 143 -6.93 -12.92 14.39
CA ILE A 143 -7.90 -13.94 13.97
C ILE A 143 -9.25 -13.30 13.68
N VAL A 144 -9.71 -12.41 14.56
CA VAL A 144 -10.98 -11.70 14.41
C VAL A 144 -10.96 -10.82 13.17
N THR A 145 -9.88 -10.08 12.94
CA THR A 145 -9.76 -9.16 11.81
C THR A 145 -9.52 -9.89 10.49
N LEU A 146 -8.83 -11.04 10.50
CA LEU A 146 -8.74 -11.93 9.33
C LEU A 146 -10.11 -12.53 8.96
N ALA A 147 -10.88 -13.02 9.94
CA ALA A 147 -12.25 -13.50 9.70
C ALA A 147 -13.15 -12.36 9.19
N GLY A 148 -13.04 -11.17 9.80
CA GLY A 148 -13.74 -9.96 9.36
C GLY A 148 -13.38 -9.55 7.93
N MET A 149 -12.10 -9.67 7.55
CA MET A 149 -11.64 -9.42 6.17
C MET A 149 -12.36 -10.32 5.17
N PHE A 150 -12.45 -11.63 5.45
CA PHE A 150 -13.11 -12.58 4.56
C PHE A 150 -14.62 -12.37 4.53
N LEU A 151 -15.24 -12.06 5.66
CA LEU A 151 -16.66 -11.72 5.73
C LEU A 151 -16.96 -10.48 4.88
N ALA A 152 -16.21 -9.39 5.06
CA ALA A 152 -16.42 -8.16 4.31
C ALA A 152 -16.23 -8.35 2.81
N ARG A 153 -15.22 -9.14 2.38
CA ARG A 153 -15.05 -9.51 0.96
C ARG A 153 -16.19 -10.39 0.45
N GLY A 154 -16.63 -11.37 1.23
CA GLY A 154 -17.77 -12.22 0.88
C GLY A 154 -19.03 -11.39 0.66
N LEU A 155 -19.29 -10.42 1.53
CA LEU A 155 -20.39 -9.47 1.39
C LEU A 155 -20.23 -8.59 0.13
N CYS A 156 -19.02 -8.16 -0.22
CA CYS A 156 -18.79 -7.44 -1.48
C CYS A 156 -19.23 -8.27 -2.69
N TYR A 157 -18.84 -9.54 -2.74
CA TYR A 157 -19.21 -10.44 -3.83
C TYR A 157 -20.71 -10.73 -3.90
N LEU A 158 -21.44 -10.63 -2.78
CA LEU A 158 -22.90 -10.72 -2.77
C LEU A 158 -23.57 -9.46 -3.34
N ILE A 159 -22.94 -8.29 -3.20
CA ILE A 159 -23.45 -7.03 -3.77
C ILE A 159 -23.22 -7.02 -5.27
N SER A 160 -21.97 -7.21 -5.71
CA SER A 160 -21.61 -7.30 -7.12
C SER A 160 -20.22 -7.91 -7.28
N VAL A 161 -20.04 -8.69 -8.33
CA VAL A 161 -18.73 -9.22 -8.75
C VAL A 161 -17.98 -8.17 -9.57
N ASP A 162 -18.71 -7.34 -10.31
CA ASP A 162 -18.17 -6.27 -11.14
C ASP A 162 -18.09 -4.94 -10.36
N SER A 163 -17.16 -4.07 -10.77
CA SER A 163 -17.04 -2.72 -10.21
C SER A 163 -18.22 -1.84 -10.62
N ILE A 164 -18.86 -1.20 -9.65
CA ILE A 164 -19.93 -0.21 -9.89
C ILE A 164 -19.28 1.18 -9.95
N SER A 165 -19.42 1.87 -11.08
CA SER A 165 -18.91 3.24 -11.25
C SER A 165 -19.94 4.25 -10.76
N ILE A 166 -19.56 5.13 -9.86
CA ILE A 166 -20.45 6.20 -9.36
C ILE A 166 -20.45 7.36 -10.36
N THR A 167 -21.61 7.70 -10.90
CA THR A 167 -21.83 8.77 -11.88
C THR A 167 -22.59 9.97 -11.31
N ASN A 168 -23.01 9.88 -10.05
CA ASN A 168 -23.77 10.92 -9.38
C ASN A 168 -23.02 12.28 -9.31
N GLU A 169 -23.77 13.36 -9.56
CA GLU A 169 -23.26 14.74 -9.66
C GLU A 169 -22.58 15.22 -8.36
N PHE A 170 -23.16 14.95 -7.20
CA PHE A 170 -22.60 15.36 -5.91
C PHE A 170 -21.20 14.77 -5.67
N TYR A 171 -21.00 13.48 -5.96
CA TYR A 171 -19.68 12.84 -5.83
C TYR A 171 -18.67 13.44 -6.80
N SER A 172 -19.11 13.76 -8.01
CA SER A 172 -18.28 14.42 -9.03
C SER A 172 -17.85 15.81 -8.58
N GLU A 173 -18.77 16.64 -8.09
CA GLU A 173 -18.47 17.98 -7.58
C GLU A 173 -17.50 17.96 -6.41
N VAL A 174 -17.73 17.10 -5.41
CA VAL A 174 -16.85 16.97 -4.24
C VAL A 174 -15.45 16.49 -4.66
N SER A 175 -15.36 15.58 -5.64
CA SER A 175 -14.07 15.08 -6.15
C SER A 175 -13.27 16.13 -6.92
N GLN A 176 -13.97 17.07 -7.58
CA GLN A 176 -13.35 18.08 -8.45
C GLN A 176 -13.05 19.39 -7.72
N LEU A 177 -13.37 19.49 -6.43
CA LEU A 177 -13.13 20.68 -5.64
C LEU A 177 -11.63 21.00 -5.57
N ARG A 178 -11.24 22.16 -6.11
CA ARG A 178 -9.86 22.65 -6.11
C ARG A 178 -9.75 23.85 -5.18
N ILE A 179 -8.60 23.95 -4.50
CA ILE A 179 -8.26 25.14 -3.72
C ILE A 179 -7.84 26.23 -4.73
N PRO A 180 -8.42 27.44 -4.67
CA PRO A 180 -8.07 28.54 -5.58
C PRO A 180 -6.62 29.00 -5.44
#